data_AF-A0A849RMU9-F1
#
_entry.id   AF-A0A849RMU9-F1
#
_cell.length_a   1.000
_cell.length_b   1.000
_cell.length_c   1.000
_cell.angle_alpha   90.00
_cell.angle_beta   90.00
_cell.angle_gamma   90.00
#
_symmetry.space_group_name_H-M   'P 1'
#
loop_
_entity.id
_entity.type
_entity.pdbx_description
1 polymer ?
#
loop_
_entity_poly.entity_id
_entity_poly.type
_entity_poly.pdbx_seq_one_letter_code
_entity_poly.pdbx_strand_id
1 'polypeptide(L)'
;MNTSNLSKMTVLVVSCAVFLCSPPVFAGSEIKGAVINTMEGKNAVNVGIGKGSEANLGTVKLADSEVKGAIVNVPTSQNAVNISIGEKSEANLGSVKSDGSKLTGVISNTPGGKTVTNVAVGNDTRSNLGSVKMKASEVKGAVINVPVGQAATNVSIGNGTTANLGAVDLKSSQIEGAAVNISQGKAVTNVGIGQNTKANLASTNLEGSTLKGAAVNTAVGQAVTNVGIGQNTKANLASTNLEGSTLKGASVNTAVGQAVTNVGIGQNTKANLASTNLEG
;
A
#
# COMPACT_ATOMS: atom_id res chain seq x y z
N MET A 1 13.10 31.89 -36.68
CA MET A 1 14.03 31.87 -35.52
C MET A 1 13.71 30.67 -34.66
N ASN A 2 14.72 30.17 -33.93
CA ASN A 2 14.69 28.88 -33.23
C ASN A 2 14.09 29.02 -31.82
N THR A 3 12.95 28.38 -31.53
CA THR A 3 12.42 28.25 -30.16
C THR A 3 12.74 26.88 -29.60
N SER A 4 14.04 26.61 -29.48
CA SER A 4 14.58 25.44 -28.79
C SER A 4 14.35 25.55 -27.27
N ASN A 5 14.09 24.41 -26.63
CA ASN A 5 14.23 24.20 -25.18
C ASN A 5 13.30 25.00 -24.26
N LEU A 6 11.99 24.70 -24.32
CA LEU A 6 11.20 24.65 -23.09
C LEU A 6 10.77 23.19 -22.87
N SER A 7 11.38 22.55 -21.88
CA SER A 7 11.03 21.20 -21.45
C SER A 7 9.54 21.15 -21.10
N LYS A 8 8.77 20.27 -21.76
CA LYS A 8 7.34 20.07 -21.50
C LYS A 8 7.13 19.30 -20.20
N MET A 9 7.47 19.93 -19.07
CA MET A 9 7.17 19.43 -17.74
C MET A 9 5.75 19.88 -17.36
N THR A 10 4.74 19.12 -17.80
CA THR A 10 3.36 19.34 -17.36
C THR A 10 3.23 18.90 -15.91
N VAL A 11 3.45 19.83 -14.98
CA VAL A 11 3.22 19.61 -13.55
C VAL A 11 1.74 19.79 -13.25
N LEU A 12 1.04 18.68 -12.96
CA LEU A 12 -0.31 18.72 -12.41
C LEU A 12 -0.23 18.59 -10.88
N VAL A 13 -0.33 19.72 -10.18
CA VAL A 13 -0.51 19.74 -8.71
C VAL A 13 -2.00 19.70 -8.41
N VAL A 14 -2.46 18.66 -7.71
CA VAL A 14 -3.80 18.61 -7.12
C VAL A 14 -3.68 18.94 -5.64
N SER A 15 -4.04 20.17 -5.27
CA SER A 15 -4.08 20.64 -3.88
C SER A 15 -5.53 20.91 -3.46
N CYS A 16 -6.13 20.00 -2.68
CA CYS A 16 -7.51 20.13 -2.22
C CYS A 16 -7.59 20.56 -0.76
N ALA A 17 -8.27 21.68 -0.51
CA ALA A 17 -8.59 22.15 0.83
C ALA A 17 -10.07 21.87 1.17
N VAL A 18 -10.28 20.98 2.16
CA VAL A 18 -11.48 20.90 3.02
C VAL A 18 -12.79 20.36 2.39
N PHE A 19 -13.27 19.24 2.97
CA PHE A 19 -14.52 18.47 2.71
C PHE A 19 -14.67 17.71 1.36
N LEU A 20 -14.97 16.40 1.47
CA LEU A 20 -15.42 15.48 0.40
C LEU A 20 -14.48 15.22 -0.80
N CYS A 21 -13.16 15.15 -0.59
CA CYS A 21 -12.21 14.92 -1.69
C CYS A 21 -12.25 13.48 -2.25
N SER A 22 -12.59 13.33 -3.53
CA SER A 22 -12.32 12.13 -4.31
C SER A 22 -10.81 11.96 -4.56
N PRO A 23 -10.29 10.72 -4.71
CA PRO A 23 -8.89 10.50 -5.05
C PRO A 23 -8.60 10.95 -6.49
N PRO A 24 -7.38 11.42 -6.83
CA PRO A 24 -6.97 11.57 -8.21
C PRO A 24 -7.01 10.20 -8.92
N VAL A 25 -7.92 10.07 -9.89
CA VAL A 25 -8.09 8.90 -10.76
C VAL A 25 -7.62 9.28 -12.16
N PHE A 26 -6.58 8.60 -12.64
CA PHE A 26 -6.13 8.68 -14.03
C PHE A 26 -6.61 7.43 -14.75
N ALA A 27 -7.51 7.59 -15.72
CA ALA A 27 -8.01 6.52 -16.57
C ALA A 27 -7.61 6.80 -18.02
N GLY A 28 -7.05 5.81 -18.73
CA GLY A 28 -6.69 5.95 -20.16
C GLY A 28 -5.74 7.10 -20.49
N SER A 29 -4.92 7.56 -19.54
CA SER A 29 -4.16 8.81 -19.64
C SER A 29 -2.70 8.57 -20.04
N GLU A 30 -2.11 9.40 -20.93
CA GLU A 30 -0.66 9.48 -21.12
C GLU A 30 -0.09 10.70 -20.39
N ILE A 31 0.74 10.48 -19.37
CA ILE A 31 1.34 11.52 -18.52
C ILE A 31 2.83 11.60 -18.79
N LYS A 32 3.31 12.75 -19.26
CA LYS A 32 4.73 13.07 -19.50
C LYS A 32 5.19 14.05 -18.42
N GLY A 33 5.82 13.54 -17.36
CA GLY A 33 6.14 14.30 -16.15
C GLY A 33 5.78 13.55 -14.88
N ALA A 34 5.36 14.30 -13.84
CA ALA A 34 5.07 13.74 -12.53
C ALA A 34 3.58 13.87 -12.15
N VAL A 35 3.04 12.82 -11.54
CA VAL A 35 1.81 12.86 -10.75
C VAL A 35 2.20 13.22 -9.32
N ILE A 36 1.76 14.38 -8.82
CA ILE A 36 2.06 14.84 -7.46
C ILE A 36 0.76 14.99 -6.69
N ASN A 37 0.58 14.16 -5.66
CA ASN A 37 -0.54 14.23 -4.73
C ASN A 37 -0.02 14.58 -3.34
N THR A 38 -0.49 15.69 -2.78
CA THR A 38 -0.18 16.14 -1.42
C THR A 38 -1.46 16.44 -0.67
N MET A 39 -1.41 16.29 0.64
CA MET A 39 -2.53 16.58 1.54
C MET A 39 -1.96 17.02 2.88
N GLU A 40 -2.61 17.99 3.53
CA GLU A 40 -2.34 18.33 4.93
C GLU A 40 -3.67 18.40 5.68
N GLY A 41 -3.81 17.58 6.72
CA GLY A 41 -5.00 17.51 7.57
C GLY A 41 -4.66 17.69 9.05
N LYS A 42 -5.47 18.46 9.78
CA LYS A 42 -5.35 18.50 11.26
C LYS A 42 -6.14 17.37 11.91
N ASN A 43 -7.37 17.13 11.45
CA ASN A 43 -8.22 16.00 11.83
C ASN A 43 -8.91 15.47 10.56
N ALA A 44 -9.00 14.15 10.38
CA ALA A 44 -9.69 13.52 9.26
C ALA A 44 -10.36 12.20 9.68
N VAL A 45 -11.58 11.97 9.20
CA VAL A 45 -12.32 10.71 9.29
C VAL A 45 -12.95 10.47 7.93
N ASN A 46 -12.90 9.26 7.37
CA ASN A 46 -13.47 8.99 6.05
C ASN A 46 -14.08 7.59 5.99
N VAL A 47 -15.39 7.45 5.83
CA VAL A 47 -16.15 6.21 6.08
C VAL A 47 -16.99 5.82 4.86
N GLY A 48 -16.88 4.60 4.34
CA GLY A 48 -17.74 4.07 3.26
C GLY A 48 -18.61 2.91 3.74
N ILE A 49 -19.93 2.90 3.54
CA ILE A 49 -20.81 1.81 4.04
C ILE A 49 -21.76 1.24 2.96
N GLY A 50 -21.23 0.55 1.96
CA GLY A 50 -21.85 -0.70 1.51
C GLY A 50 -22.18 -0.94 0.01
N LYS A 51 -22.27 -2.24 -0.33
CA LYS A 51 -22.34 -2.92 -1.65
C LYS A 51 -21.54 -2.27 -2.78
N GLY A 52 -20.22 -2.37 -2.67
CA GLY A 52 -19.23 -1.82 -3.62
C GLY A 52 -18.24 -0.84 -3.00
N SER A 53 -18.12 -0.82 -1.67
CA SER A 53 -17.59 0.33 -0.94
C SER A 53 -16.09 0.55 -1.11
N GLU A 54 -15.63 1.80 -1.25
CA GLU A 54 -14.22 2.18 -1.15
C GLU A 54 -14.05 3.55 -0.44
N ALA A 55 -13.34 3.64 0.69
CA ALA A 55 -13.04 4.91 1.36
C ALA A 55 -11.56 5.31 1.17
N ASN A 56 -11.27 6.38 0.43
CA ASN A 56 -9.90 6.73 0.03
C ASN A 56 -9.53 8.14 0.50
N LEU A 57 -8.46 8.34 1.27
CA LEU A 57 -7.98 9.69 1.61
C LEU A 57 -6.49 9.84 1.32
N GLY A 58 -6.13 10.71 0.37
CA GLY A 58 -4.74 10.89 -0.08
C GLY A 58 -4.21 9.76 -0.98
N THR A 59 -5.07 8.96 -1.59
CA THR A 59 -4.67 7.83 -2.44
C THR A 59 -4.65 8.21 -3.92
N VAL A 60 -3.60 7.83 -4.65
CA VAL A 60 -3.54 7.93 -6.12
C VAL A 60 -4.10 6.65 -6.75
N LYS A 61 -4.94 6.79 -7.79
CA LYS A 61 -5.43 5.66 -8.59
C LYS A 61 -5.07 5.83 -10.07
N LEU A 62 -4.50 4.80 -10.66
CA LEU A 62 -4.27 4.68 -12.09
C LEU A 62 -4.99 3.45 -12.65
N ALA A 63 -5.68 3.64 -13.76
CA ALA A 63 -6.34 2.61 -14.54
C ALA A 63 -5.93 2.79 -16.01
N ASP A 64 -5.44 1.72 -16.65
CA ASP A 64 -5.13 1.66 -18.08
C ASP A 64 -4.33 2.87 -18.62
N SER A 65 -3.42 3.41 -17.80
CA SER A 65 -2.71 4.68 -18.05
C SER A 65 -1.21 4.45 -18.24
N GLU A 66 -0.56 5.36 -18.98
CA GLU A 66 0.89 5.40 -19.15
C GLU A 66 1.49 6.63 -18.47
N VAL A 67 2.48 6.45 -17.61
CA VAL A 67 3.21 7.53 -16.94
C VAL A 67 4.70 7.44 -17.27
N LYS A 68 5.24 8.50 -17.85
CA LYS A 68 6.66 8.68 -18.18
C LYS A 68 7.24 9.72 -17.22
N GLY A 69 7.70 9.27 -16.05
CA GLY A 69 8.22 10.09 -14.96
C GLY A 69 7.91 9.51 -13.58
N ALA A 70 7.42 10.33 -12.64
CA ALA A 70 7.27 9.93 -11.24
C ALA A 70 5.82 9.99 -10.73
N ILE A 71 5.48 9.11 -9.77
CA ILE A 71 4.31 9.27 -8.90
C ILE A 71 4.83 9.63 -7.52
N VAL A 72 4.47 10.80 -7.01
CA VAL A 72 4.88 11.31 -5.70
C VAL A 72 3.60 11.52 -4.87
N ASN A 73 3.39 10.64 -3.89
CA ASN A 73 2.23 10.68 -3.02
C ASN A 73 2.65 10.93 -1.57
N VAL A 74 2.41 12.14 -1.07
CA VAL A 74 2.81 12.59 0.28
C VAL A 74 1.61 13.22 1.01
N PRO A 75 0.58 12.43 1.36
CA PRO A 75 -0.53 12.91 2.17
C PRO A 75 -0.17 12.84 3.66
N THR A 76 -0.41 13.93 4.38
CA THR A 76 -0.09 14.07 5.79
C THR A 76 -1.32 14.45 6.60
N SER A 77 -1.49 13.86 7.79
CA SER A 77 -2.57 14.25 8.71
C SER A 77 -2.19 14.02 10.17
N GLN A 78 -2.50 14.97 11.06
CA GLN A 78 -2.18 14.79 12.48
C GLN A 78 -3.04 13.68 13.12
N ASN A 79 -4.36 13.71 12.90
CA ASN A 79 -5.30 12.73 13.45
C ASN A 79 -6.19 12.17 12.33
N ALA A 80 -5.87 11.02 11.74
CA ALA A 80 -6.64 10.43 10.63
C ALA A 80 -7.33 9.11 11.01
N VAL A 81 -8.54 8.89 10.48
CA VAL A 81 -9.30 7.63 10.54
C VAL A 81 -9.91 7.38 9.16
N ASN A 82 -9.88 6.15 8.62
CA ASN A 82 -10.50 5.86 7.31
C ASN A 82 -11.08 4.45 7.25
N ILE A 83 -12.40 4.33 7.26
CA ILE A 83 -13.19 3.13 7.54
C ILE A 83 -13.94 2.71 6.26
N SER A 84 -14.16 1.42 5.98
CA SER A 84 -15.16 1.02 4.97
C SER A 84 -15.85 -0.31 5.29
N ILE A 85 -17.18 -0.42 5.20
CA ILE A 85 -18.01 -1.50 5.77
C ILE A 85 -19.04 -1.99 4.72
N GLY A 86 -19.33 -3.29 4.58
CA GLY A 86 -20.63 -3.76 4.05
C GLY A 86 -20.74 -4.23 2.59
N GLU A 87 -20.06 -5.29 2.18
CA GLU A 87 -19.98 -5.87 0.80
C GLU A 87 -19.09 -5.09 -0.21
N LYS A 88 -18.12 -5.82 -0.80
CA LYS A 88 -17.01 -5.36 -1.68
C LYS A 88 -16.22 -4.13 -1.19
N SER A 89 -15.86 -4.12 0.09
CA SER A 89 -15.28 -2.97 0.79
C SER A 89 -13.77 -2.74 0.54
N GLU A 90 -13.30 -1.49 0.50
CA GLU A 90 -11.89 -1.08 0.51
C GLU A 90 -11.70 0.21 1.34
N ALA A 91 -10.55 0.42 1.98
CA ALA A 91 -10.21 1.71 2.60
C ALA A 91 -8.72 2.04 2.44
N ASN A 92 -8.37 3.13 1.77
CA ASN A 92 -7.02 3.48 1.33
C ASN A 92 -6.60 4.90 1.79
N LEU A 93 -5.93 5.04 2.95
CA LEU A 93 -5.50 6.34 3.49
C LEU A 93 -4.04 6.67 3.16
N GLY A 94 -3.75 7.02 1.91
CA GLY A 94 -2.43 7.45 1.47
C GLY A 94 -1.64 6.43 0.69
N SER A 95 -2.34 5.71 -0.19
CA SER A 95 -1.82 4.57 -0.94
C SER A 95 -1.69 4.90 -2.44
N VAL A 96 -1.06 4.02 -3.21
CA VAL A 96 -1.10 4.07 -4.68
C VAL A 96 -1.74 2.78 -5.19
N LYS A 97 -2.74 2.89 -6.08
CA LYS A 97 -3.43 1.76 -6.73
C LYS A 97 -3.23 1.88 -8.23
N SER A 98 -2.70 0.84 -8.86
CA SER A 98 -2.43 0.74 -10.29
C SER A 98 -3.11 -0.51 -10.84
N ASP A 99 -4.00 -0.35 -11.82
CA ASP A 99 -4.62 -1.43 -12.58
C ASP A 99 -4.34 -1.21 -14.08
N GLY A 100 -3.90 -2.24 -14.81
CA GLY A 100 -3.63 -2.19 -16.25
C GLY A 100 -2.58 -1.16 -16.73
N SER A 101 -1.85 -0.52 -15.82
CA SER A 101 -1.09 0.71 -16.10
C SER A 101 0.41 0.48 -16.24
N LYS A 102 1.09 1.36 -16.98
CA LYS A 102 2.53 1.32 -17.25
C LYS A 102 3.21 2.58 -16.73
N LEU A 103 4.24 2.42 -15.89
CA LEU A 103 5.08 3.50 -15.39
C LEU A 103 6.52 3.29 -15.87
N THR A 104 7.14 4.33 -16.42
CA THR A 104 8.60 4.41 -16.58
C THR A 104 9.12 5.48 -15.64
N GLY A 105 9.80 5.07 -14.58
CA GLY A 105 10.30 5.91 -13.49
C GLY A 105 9.93 5.36 -12.10
N VAL A 106 9.58 6.23 -11.15
CA VAL A 106 9.53 5.89 -9.72
C VAL A 106 8.15 6.14 -9.10
N ILE A 107 7.66 5.19 -8.30
CA ILE A 107 6.59 5.43 -7.32
C ILE A 107 7.25 5.77 -5.98
N SER A 108 6.95 6.95 -5.44
CA SER A 108 7.32 7.40 -4.10
C SER A 108 6.04 7.64 -3.31
N ASN A 109 5.73 6.75 -2.37
CA ASN A 109 4.55 6.81 -1.51
C ASN A 109 4.98 7.00 -0.05
N THR A 110 4.81 8.20 0.49
CA THR A 110 5.31 8.59 1.81
C THR A 110 4.22 9.29 2.63
N PRO A 111 3.13 8.58 2.99
CA PRO A 111 2.07 9.15 3.81
C PRO A 111 2.52 9.33 5.27
N GLY A 112 2.06 10.41 5.90
CA GLY A 112 2.55 10.85 7.22
C GLY A 112 1.45 11.11 8.25
N GLY A 113 1.73 10.91 9.53
CA GLY A 113 0.85 11.42 10.59
C GLY A 113 1.32 11.26 12.04
N LYS A 114 0.54 11.79 13.00
CA LYS A 114 0.75 11.50 14.43
C LYS A 114 -0.02 10.26 14.82
N THR A 115 -1.34 10.29 14.70
CA THR A 115 -2.23 9.16 14.96
C THR A 115 -3.04 8.89 13.71
N VAL A 116 -2.85 7.71 13.10
CA VAL A 116 -3.51 7.32 11.85
C VAL A 116 -4.16 5.95 11.99
N THR A 117 -5.41 5.84 11.60
CA THR A 117 -6.22 4.62 11.70
C THR A 117 -6.89 4.34 10.36
N ASN A 118 -6.92 3.09 9.91
CA ASN A 118 -7.57 2.73 8.65
C ASN A 118 -8.23 1.35 8.77
N VAL A 119 -9.56 1.28 8.68
CA VAL A 119 -10.39 0.13 9.03
C VAL A 119 -11.17 -0.33 7.80
N ALA A 120 -11.43 -1.63 7.63
CA ALA A 120 -12.47 -2.06 6.69
C ALA A 120 -13.20 -3.34 7.18
N VAL A 121 -14.52 -3.45 6.99
CA VAL A 121 -15.38 -4.52 7.53
C VAL A 121 -16.22 -5.14 6.39
N GLY A 122 -16.57 -6.43 6.48
CA GLY A 122 -17.08 -7.36 5.44
C GLY A 122 -17.98 -6.78 4.35
N ASN A 123 -17.87 -7.12 3.06
CA ASN A 123 -17.68 -8.45 2.48
C ASN A 123 -17.15 -8.34 1.04
N ASP A 124 -15.94 -7.77 0.87
CA ASP A 124 -14.80 -8.41 0.18
C ASP A 124 -13.59 -7.47 0.33
N THR A 125 -13.07 -7.47 1.55
CA THR A 125 -12.79 -6.24 2.30
C THR A 125 -11.30 -5.94 2.42
N ARG A 126 -10.82 -4.73 2.11
CA ARG A 126 -9.37 -4.44 2.19
C ARG A 126 -9.03 -3.09 2.81
N SER A 127 -8.28 -3.06 3.91
CA SER A 127 -7.75 -1.83 4.53
C SER A 127 -6.27 -1.65 4.16
N ASN A 128 -5.93 -0.56 3.49
CA ASN A 128 -4.61 -0.31 2.91
C ASN A 128 -4.09 1.06 3.32
N LEU A 129 -3.43 1.10 4.47
CA LEU A 129 -2.79 2.31 5.00
C LEU A 129 -1.37 2.41 4.43
N GLY A 130 -1.12 3.45 3.65
CA GLY A 130 0.18 3.71 3.04
C GLY A 130 0.79 2.53 2.31
N SER A 131 0.04 1.93 1.40
CA SER A 131 0.45 0.74 0.65
C SER A 131 0.48 1.02 -0.85
N VAL A 132 1.24 0.24 -1.61
CA VAL A 132 1.21 0.28 -3.07
C VAL A 132 0.60 -1.02 -3.58
N LYS A 133 -0.42 -0.91 -4.43
CA LYS A 133 -1.11 -2.03 -5.07
C LYS A 133 -0.96 -1.96 -6.58
N MET A 134 -0.55 -3.06 -7.17
CA MET A 134 -0.39 -3.21 -8.61
C MET A 134 -1.10 -4.47 -9.08
N LYS A 135 -2.03 -4.31 -10.02
CA LYS A 135 -2.71 -5.39 -10.73
C LYS A 135 -2.49 -5.20 -12.23
N ALA A 136 -2.09 -6.27 -12.92
CA ALA A 136 -1.81 -6.24 -14.38
C ALA A 136 -0.95 -5.03 -14.83
N SER A 137 -0.02 -4.57 -13.98
CA SER A 137 0.70 -3.30 -14.14
C SER A 137 2.21 -3.51 -14.24
N GLU A 138 2.90 -2.58 -14.91
CA GLU A 138 4.35 -2.62 -15.16
C GLU A 138 5.02 -1.34 -14.65
N VAL A 139 6.07 -1.46 -13.85
CA VAL A 139 6.92 -0.34 -13.40
C VAL A 139 8.36 -0.58 -13.86
N LYS A 140 8.84 0.26 -14.79
CA LYS A 140 10.25 0.33 -15.18
C LYS A 140 10.98 1.32 -14.32
N GLY A 141 11.48 0.83 -13.18
CA GLY A 141 12.12 1.62 -12.14
C GLY A 141 11.78 1.08 -10.75
N ALA A 142 11.66 1.97 -9.77
CA ALA A 142 11.52 1.59 -8.36
C ALA A 142 10.16 1.97 -7.76
N VAL A 143 9.73 1.18 -6.78
CA VAL A 143 8.63 1.49 -5.87
C VAL A 143 9.22 1.67 -4.48
N ILE A 144 9.07 2.88 -3.93
CA ILE A 144 9.54 3.30 -2.62
C ILE A 144 8.29 3.66 -1.80
N ASN A 145 7.99 2.87 -0.79
CA ASN A 145 6.79 2.97 0.03
C ASN A 145 7.18 3.10 1.51
N VAL A 146 7.02 4.30 2.06
CA VAL A 146 7.54 4.67 3.39
C VAL A 146 6.45 5.38 4.21
N PRO A 147 5.44 4.65 4.73
CA PRO A 147 4.48 5.25 5.65
C PRO A 147 5.12 5.55 7.01
N VAL A 148 4.91 6.77 7.50
CA VAL A 148 5.47 7.26 8.76
C VAL A 148 4.34 7.74 9.68
N GLY A 149 4.11 7.07 10.81
CA GLY A 149 3.07 7.45 11.76
C GLY A 149 3.47 7.16 13.20
N GLN A 150 3.38 8.13 14.12
CA GLN A 150 3.77 7.85 15.52
C GLN A 150 2.94 6.72 16.14
N ALA A 151 1.63 6.72 15.90
CA ALA A 151 0.72 5.61 16.15
C ALA A 151 -0.04 5.30 14.85
N ALA A 152 0.24 4.16 14.22
CA ALA A 152 -0.39 3.74 12.98
C ALA A 152 -1.13 2.41 13.19
N THR A 153 -2.44 2.40 12.92
CA THR A 153 -3.31 1.24 13.15
C THR A 153 -4.14 0.92 11.91
N ASN A 154 -3.88 -0.23 11.28
CA ASN A 154 -4.67 -0.71 10.14
C ASN A 154 -5.43 -1.99 10.54
N VAL A 155 -6.72 -2.05 10.24
CA VAL A 155 -7.62 -3.14 10.69
C VAL A 155 -8.51 -3.58 9.54
N SER A 156 -8.75 -4.86 9.31
CA SER A 156 -9.94 -5.27 8.55
C SER A 156 -10.56 -6.59 8.97
N ILE A 157 -11.89 -6.72 8.76
CA ILE A 157 -12.74 -7.72 9.43
C ILE A 157 -13.76 -8.36 8.44
N GLY A 158 -13.44 -9.58 7.97
CA GLY A 158 -14.17 -10.66 7.24
C GLY A 158 -15.34 -10.33 6.29
N ASN A 159 -15.42 -10.75 5.02
CA ASN A 159 -14.73 -11.81 4.24
C ASN A 159 -14.79 -11.50 2.71
N GLY A 160 -13.85 -11.92 1.85
CA GLY A 160 -12.45 -12.21 2.21
C GLY A 160 -11.80 -10.95 2.79
N THR A 161 -10.60 -11.00 3.35
CA THR A 161 -10.05 -9.81 4.03
C THR A 161 -8.55 -9.59 3.88
N THR A 162 -8.17 -8.34 3.60
CA THR A 162 -6.76 -7.94 3.40
C THR A 162 -6.44 -6.66 4.18
N ALA A 163 -5.56 -6.77 5.18
CA ALA A 163 -5.05 -5.65 5.96
C ALA A 163 -3.60 -5.36 5.54
N ASN A 164 -3.38 -4.30 4.77
CA ASN A 164 -2.08 -3.82 4.32
C ASN A 164 -1.67 -2.53 5.04
N LEU A 165 -0.50 -2.53 5.67
CA LEU A 165 0.12 -1.36 6.29
C LEU A 165 1.58 -1.25 5.82
N GLY A 166 1.85 -0.34 4.88
CA GLY A 166 3.19 -0.23 4.28
C GLY A 166 3.57 -1.40 3.37
N ALA A 167 2.60 -2.13 2.81
CA ALA A 167 2.90 -3.25 1.92
C ALA A 167 2.97 -2.81 0.44
N VAL A 168 3.78 -3.54 -0.34
CA VAL A 168 3.68 -3.57 -1.82
C VAL A 168 3.04 -4.90 -2.20
N ASP A 169 1.86 -4.84 -2.80
CA ASP A 169 1.13 -6.01 -3.31
C ASP A 169 1.11 -5.99 -4.85
N LEU A 170 1.66 -7.05 -5.45
CA LEU A 170 1.77 -7.26 -6.89
C LEU A 170 0.90 -8.46 -7.29
N LYS A 171 -0.06 -8.26 -8.20
CA LYS A 171 -0.84 -9.34 -8.81
C LYS A 171 -0.72 -9.29 -10.33
N SER A 172 -0.24 -10.37 -10.94
CA SER A 172 0.04 -10.46 -12.38
C SER A 172 0.83 -9.24 -12.92
N SER A 173 1.79 -8.75 -12.14
CA SER A 173 2.45 -7.45 -12.33
C SER A 173 3.97 -7.57 -12.37
N GLN A 174 4.65 -6.54 -12.88
CA GLN A 174 6.10 -6.51 -13.02
C GLN A 174 6.73 -5.22 -12.49
N ILE A 175 7.84 -5.34 -11.76
CA ILE A 175 8.73 -4.22 -11.42
C ILE A 175 10.13 -4.54 -11.94
N GLU A 176 10.67 -3.67 -12.81
CA GLU A 176 12.03 -3.73 -13.33
C GLU A 176 13.01 -2.89 -12.48
N GLY A 177 13.03 -3.15 -11.17
CA GLY A 177 13.88 -2.42 -10.21
C GLY A 177 13.53 -2.72 -8.75
N ALA A 178 13.72 -1.71 -7.90
CA ALA A 178 13.43 -1.66 -6.46
C ALA A 178 11.97 -1.94 -6.04
N ALA A 179 11.68 -2.81 -5.07
CA ALA A 179 10.52 -2.66 -4.18
C ALA A 179 11.03 -2.46 -2.74
N VAL A 180 10.82 -1.26 -2.18
CA VAL A 180 11.33 -0.85 -0.87
C VAL A 180 10.15 -0.42 0.01
N ASN A 181 9.86 -1.20 1.05
CA ASN A 181 8.80 -0.97 2.03
C ASN A 181 9.41 -0.67 3.39
N ILE A 182 9.15 0.52 3.95
CA ILE A 182 9.67 0.93 5.27
C ILE A 182 8.55 1.55 6.10
N SER A 183 7.89 0.76 6.95
CA SER A 183 6.89 1.25 7.91
C SER A 183 7.55 1.71 9.20
N GLN A 184 7.34 2.96 9.61
CA GLN A 184 7.99 3.54 10.79
C GLN A 184 7.00 4.21 11.75
N GLY A 185 7.13 3.94 13.05
CA GLY A 185 6.31 4.56 14.09
C GLY A 185 6.79 4.29 15.51
N LYS A 186 6.10 4.80 16.54
CA LYS A 186 6.28 4.31 17.92
C LYS A 186 5.46 3.05 18.14
N ALA A 187 4.20 3.07 17.73
CA ALA A 187 3.31 1.92 17.71
C ALA A 187 2.79 1.71 16.28
N VAL A 188 3.03 0.54 15.70
CA VAL A 188 2.63 0.17 14.35
C VAL A 188 1.87 -1.15 14.43
N THR A 189 0.57 -1.11 14.15
CA THR A 189 -0.36 -2.23 14.36
C THR A 189 -1.14 -2.52 13.09
N ASN A 190 -1.08 -3.76 12.60
CA ASN A 190 -1.84 -4.23 11.45
C ASN A 190 -2.62 -5.51 11.83
N VAL A 191 -3.93 -5.53 11.60
CA VAL A 191 -4.81 -6.60 12.09
C VAL A 191 -5.81 -7.01 11.00
N GLY A 192 -5.75 -8.26 10.54
CA GLY A 192 -6.76 -8.90 9.71
C GLY A 192 -7.53 -9.95 10.50
N ILE A 193 -8.85 -9.96 10.42
CA ILE A 193 -9.73 -10.91 11.13
C ILE A 193 -10.79 -11.44 10.16
N GLY A 194 -11.08 -12.74 10.18
CA GLY A 194 -12.16 -13.38 9.41
C GLY A 194 -11.68 -14.42 8.40
N GLN A 195 -12.58 -14.85 7.52
CA GLN A 195 -12.27 -15.85 6.49
C GLN A 195 -11.36 -15.25 5.40
N ASN A 196 -10.39 -16.05 4.93
CA ASN A 196 -9.42 -15.70 3.89
C ASN A 196 -8.63 -14.42 4.22
N THR A 197 -7.92 -14.44 5.35
CA THR A 197 -7.22 -13.27 5.90
C THR A 197 -5.78 -13.15 5.38
N LYS A 198 -5.45 -12.02 4.75
CA LYS A 198 -4.06 -11.57 4.53
C LYS A 198 -3.77 -10.35 5.41
N ALA A 199 -2.78 -10.42 6.29
CA ALA A 199 -2.35 -9.33 7.16
C ALA A 199 -0.87 -9.02 6.86
N ASN A 200 -0.65 -7.94 6.11
CA ASN A 200 0.62 -7.54 5.49
C ASN A 200 1.12 -6.23 6.11
N LEU A 201 2.19 -6.28 6.92
CA LEU A 201 2.85 -5.12 7.51
C LEU A 201 4.28 -5.01 6.96
N ALA A 202 4.58 -3.91 6.27
CA ALA A 202 5.89 -3.61 5.68
C ALA A 202 6.42 -4.69 4.72
N SER A 203 5.54 -5.46 4.08
CA SER A 203 5.89 -6.64 3.29
C SER A 203 5.81 -6.42 1.78
N THR A 204 6.53 -7.22 1.00
CA THR A 204 6.35 -7.33 -0.46
C THR A 204 5.64 -8.64 -0.77
N ASN A 205 4.45 -8.59 -1.36
CA ASN A 205 3.68 -9.77 -1.77
C ASN A 205 3.60 -9.84 -3.29
N LEU A 206 3.88 -11.00 -3.86
CA LEU A 206 3.81 -11.27 -5.29
C LEU A 206 2.87 -12.46 -5.53
N GLU A 207 1.84 -12.26 -6.36
CA GLU A 207 0.94 -13.29 -6.89
C GLU A 207 1.08 -13.31 -8.41
N GLY A 208 1.57 -14.41 -9.00
CA GLY A 208 1.83 -14.54 -10.44
C GLY A 208 2.68 -13.40 -11.02
N SER A 209 3.61 -12.84 -10.25
CA SER A 209 4.27 -11.56 -10.52
C SER A 209 5.79 -11.67 -10.60
N THR A 210 6.47 -10.66 -11.14
CA THR A 210 7.93 -10.62 -11.26
C THR A 210 8.54 -9.33 -10.72
N LEU A 211 9.45 -9.46 -9.76
CA LEU A 211 10.31 -8.37 -9.28
C LEU A 211 11.74 -8.64 -9.75
N LYS A 212 12.27 -7.81 -10.66
CA LYS A 212 13.61 -8.02 -11.25
C LYS A 212 14.75 -7.47 -10.40
N GLY A 213 14.47 -6.67 -9.36
CA GLY A 213 15.47 -6.12 -8.44
C GLY A 213 15.24 -6.51 -6.98
N ALA A 214 15.74 -5.64 -6.10
CA ALA A 214 15.58 -5.62 -4.64
C ALA A 214 14.14 -5.84 -4.11
N ALA A 215 13.87 -6.81 -3.23
CA ALA A 215 12.78 -6.67 -2.25
C ALA A 215 13.39 -6.27 -0.91
N VAL A 216 13.07 -5.08 -0.40
CA VAL A 216 13.55 -4.56 0.89
C VAL A 216 12.35 -4.23 1.76
N ASN A 217 12.21 -4.94 2.87
CA ASN A 217 11.04 -4.90 3.75
C ASN A 217 11.50 -4.59 5.17
N THR A 218 11.06 -3.45 5.72
CA THR A 218 11.52 -2.97 7.03
C THR A 218 10.37 -2.43 7.87
N ALA A 219 10.14 -3.02 9.03
CA ALA A 219 9.21 -2.48 10.03
C ALA A 219 9.99 -1.99 11.25
N VAL A 220 9.78 -0.73 11.65
CA VAL A 220 10.50 -0.10 12.78
C VAL A 220 9.51 0.54 13.74
N GLY A 221 9.63 0.21 15.03
CA GLY A 221 8.98 0.96 16.09
C GLY A 221 9.24 0.45 17.50
N GLN A 222 8.66 1.07 18.53
CA GLN A 222 8.75 0.53 19.89
C GLN A 222 7.90 -0.73 20.02
N ALA A 223 6.66 -0.68 19.52
CA ALA A 223 5.78 -1.83 19.34
C ALA A 223 5.41 -1.98 17.85
N VAL A 224 5.69 -3.16 17.29
CA VAL A 224 5.37 -3.52 15.90
C VAL A 224 4.57 -4.82 15.91
N THR A 225 3.30 -4.73 15.58
CA THR A 225 2.32 -5.81 15.75
C THR A 225 1.61 -6.10 14.43
N ASN A 226 1.70 -7.33 13.95
CA ASN A 226 0.93 -7.84 12.82
C ASN A 226 0.14 -9.07 13.27
N VAL A 227 -1.17 -9.09 13.03
CA VAL A 227 -2.05 -10.19 13.46
C VAL A 227 -2.99 -10.57 12.33
N GLY A 228 -2.99 -11.86 11.96
CA GLY A 228 -4.02 -12.48 11.15
C GLY A 228 -4.82 -13.49 11.97
N ILE A 229 -6.16 -13.44 11.92
CA ILE A 229 -7.04 -14.39 12.61
C ILE A 229 -8.09 -14.94 11.65
N GLY A 230 -8.12 -16.26 11.45
CA GLY A 230 -9.17 -16.96 10.72
C GLY A 230 -8.68 -18.11 9.85
N GLN A 231 -9.46 -18.47 8.84
CA GLN A 231 -9.13 -19.57 7.91
C GLN A 231 -8.29 -19.08 6.73
N ASN A 232 -7.31 -19.88 6.31
CA ASN A 232 -6.38 -19.58 5.21
C ASN A 232 -5.57 -18.29 5.46
N THR A 233 -5.08 -18.13 6.69
CA THR A 233 -4.48 -16.88 7.16
C THR A 233 -3.01 -16.76 6.71
N LYS A 234 -2.63 -15.61 6.16
CA LYS A 234 -1.22 -15.23 5.93
C LYS A 234 -0.91 -13.94 6.69
N ALA A 235 -0.11 -14.03 7.75
CA ALA A 235 0.38 -12.89 8.53
C ALA A 235 1.85 -12.61 8.16
N ASN A 236 2.07 -11.61 7.33
CA ASN A 236 3.36 -11.22 6.77
C ASN A 236 3.87 -9.93 7.45
N LEU A 237 4.92 -10.01 8.25
CA LEU A 237 5.57 -8.88 8.92
C LEU A 237 7.01 -8.70 8.42
N ALA A 238 7.26 -7.59 7.73
CA ALA A 238 8.54 -7.21 7.14
C ALA A 238 9.14 -8.32 6.26
N SER A 239 8.30 -9.03 5.51
CA SER A 239 8.64 -10.24 4.75
C SER A 239 8.42 -10.10 3.25
N THR A 240 9.10 -10.93 2.46
CA THR A 240 8.78 -11.16 1.04
C THR A 240 7.97 -12.44 0.90
N ASN A 241 6.86 -12.41 0.17
CA ASN A 241 6.01 -13.56 -0.09
C ASN A 241 5.82 -13.75 -1.60
N LEU A 242 6.12 -14.95 -2.11
CA LEU A 242 6.15 -15.28 -3.54
C LEU A 242 5.18 -16.43 -3.82
N GLU A 243 4.00 -16.13 -4.36
CA GLU A 243 2.97 -17.09 -4.76
C GLU A 243 3.01 -17.23 -6.30
N GLY A 244 3.54 -18.36 -6.81
CA GLY A 244 3.71 -18.59 -8.25
C GLY A 244 4.54 -17.48 -8.95
N SER A 245 5.52 -16.92 -8.24
CA SER A 245 6.14 -15.63 -8.57
C SER A 245 7.66 -15.66 -8.59
N THR A 246 8.27 -14.73 -9.32
CA THR A 246 9.73 -14.64 -9.50
C THR A 246 10.30 -13.39 -8.82
N LEU A 247 11.26 -13.58 -7.91
CA LEU A 247 12.20 -12.55 -7.48
C LEU A 247 13.56 -12.83 -8.13
N LYS A 248 14.15 -11.85 -8.83
CA LYS A 248 15.50 -11.98 -9.42
C LYS A 248 16.61 -11.26 -8.63
N GLY A 249 16.25 -10.38 -7.69
CA GLY A 249 17.21 -9.72 -6.80
C GLY A 249 17.25 -10.35 -5.40
N ALA A 250 17.91 -9.67 -4.48
CA ALA A 250 17.93 -10.03 -3.06
C ALA A 250 16.58 -9.79 -2.37
N SER A 251 16.36 -10.50 -1.25
CA SER A 251 15.24 -10.29 -0.35
C SER A 251 15.78 -9.93 1.03
N VAL A 252 15.66 -8.66 1.41
CA VAL A 252 16.17 -8.11 2.68
C VAL A 252 14.98 -7.78 3.56
N ASN A 253 14.87 -8.47 4.70
CA ASN A 253 13.68 -8.50 5.53
C ASN A 253 14.08 -8.19 6.97
N THR A 254 13.47 -7.20 7.60
CA THR A 254 13.96 -6.65 8.87
C THR A 254 12.83 -6.09 9.72
N ALA A 255 12.60 -6.65 10.90
CA ALA A 255 11.66 -6.11 11.88
C ALA A 255 12.44 -5.68 13.14
N VAL A 256 12.34 -4.41 13.52
CA VAL A 256 13.08 -3.82 14.64
C VAL A 256 12.11 -3.17 15.61
N GLY A 257 12.19 -3.58 16.88
CA GLY A 257 11.47 -2.91 17.95
C GLY A 257 11.72 -3.52 19.33
N GLN A 258 11.18 -2.88 20.36
CA GLN A 258 11.22 -3.41 21.74
C GLN A 258 10.25 -4.59 21.88
N ALA A 259 9.09 -4.50 21.23
CA ALA A 259 8.16 -5.60 21.03
C ALA A 259 7.87 -5.74 19.54
N VAL A 260 8.26 -6.87 18.95
CA VAL A 260 7.92 -7.26 17.57
C VAL A 260 7.07 -8.51 17.65
N THR A 261 5.86 -8.47 17.08
CA THR A 261 4.87 -9.54 17.19
C THR A 261 4.24 -9.80 15.83
N ASN A 262 4.39 -11.02 15.32
CA ASN A 262 3.67 -11.50 14.15
C ASN A 262 2.89 -12.76 14.53
N VAL A 263 1.57 -12.68 14.48
CA VAL A 263 0.67 -13.73 14.98
C VAL A 263 -0.28 -14.15 13.88
N GLY A 264 -0.35 -15.47 13.66
CA GLY A 264 -1.38 -16.10 12.85
C GLY A 264 -2.18 -17.07 13.70
N ILE A 265 -3.51 -16.93 13.74
CA ILE A 265 -4.41 -17.81 14.51
C ILE A 265 -5.50 -18.37 13.60
N GLY A 266 -5.72 -19.69 13.63
CA GLY A 266 -6.79 -20.37 12.91
C GLY A 266 -6.31 -21.46 11.95
N GLN A 267 -7.22 -22.01 11.14
CA GLN A 267 -6.92 -23.13 10.25
C GLN A 267 -6.13 -22.69 9.01
N ASN A 268 -5.16 -23.53 8.58
CA ASN A 268 -4.28 -23.26 7.44
C ASN A 268 -3.61 -21.87 7.52
N THR A 269 -2.83 -21.67 8.60
CA THR A 269 -2.24 -20.36 8.91
C THR A 269 -0.73 -20.35 8.72
N LYS A 270 -0.21 -19.32 8.06
CA LYS A 270 1.22 -19.00 7.96
C LYS A 270 1.51 -17.64 8.59
N ALA A 271 2.56 -17.56 9.40
CA ALA A 271 3.05 -16.33 10.00
C ALA A 271 4.52 -16.11 9.62
N ASN A 272 4.76 -15.24 8.64
CA ASN A 272 6.07 -14.91 8.10
C ASN A 272 6.63 -13.65 8.78
N LEU A 273 7.60 -13.80 9.67
CA LEU A 273 8.30 -12.67 10.32
C LEU A 273 9.71 -12.53 9.74
N ALA A 274 10.00 -11.36 9.17
CA ALA A 274 11.33 -11.01 8.63
C ALA A 274 11.94 -12.08 7.69
N SER A 275 11.08 -12.77 6.94
CA SER A 275 11.44 -13.96 6.14
C SER A 275 11.16 -13.78 4.64
N THR A 276 11.66 -14.71 3.84
CA THR A 276 11.21 -14.92 2.45
C THR A 276 10.41 -16.21 2.39
N ASN A 277 9.15 -16.13 1.99
CA ASN A 277 8.26 -17.28 1.80
C ASN A 277 8.13 -17.57 0.30
N LEU A 278 8.33 -18.83 -0.08
CA LEU A 278 8.24 -19.33 -1.45
C LEU A 278 7.10 -20.35 -1.53
N GLU A 279 6.08 -20.02 -2.31
CA GLU A 279 4.91 -20.88 -2.58
C GLU A 279 4.85 -21.17 -4.08
N GLY A 280 5.04 -22.45 -4.43
CA GLY A 280 4.98 -22.97 -5.80
C GLY A 280 3.56 -23.09 -6.33
#